data_AF-A0A7W9A0Q6-F1
#
_entry.id   AF-A0A7W9A0Q6-F1
#
_cell.length_a   1.000
_cell.length_b   1.000
_cell.length_c   1.000
_cell.angle_alpha   90.00
_cell.angle_beta   90.00
_cell.angle_gamma   90.00
#
_symmetry.space_group_name_H-M   'P 1'
#
loop_
_entity.id
_entity.type
_entity.pdbx_description
1 polymer ?
#
loop_
_entity_poly.entity_id
_entity_poly.type
_entity_poly.pdbx_seq_one_letter_code
_entity_poly.pdbx_strand_id
1 'polypeptide(L)' 'MGVKRYELDEAQWARIEPLLPGKASDPGRTGSDNRLFVNGVLWVLRSGAHWQDLPERYGKWKTAHKRFSRWA' A
#
# COMPACT_ATOMS: atom_id res chain seq x y z
N MET A 1 15.18 -11.85 1.58
CA MET A 1 13.78 -12.24 1.26
C MET A 1 13.46 -11.58 -0.08
N GLY A 2 13.16 -12.34 -1.13
CA GLY A 2 12.98 -11.78 -2.47
C GLY A 2 11.69 -10.95 -2.59
N VAL A 3 11.71 -9.95 -3.47
CA VAL A 3 10.53 -9.14 -3.82
C VAL A 3 9.44 -10.06 -4.39
N LYS A 4 8.20 -9.98 -3.85
CA LYS A 4 7.09 -10.78 -4.38
C LYS A 4 6.52 -10.13 -5.64
N ARG A 5 5.82 -10.93 -6.45
CA ARG A 5 5.14 -10.43 -7.65
C ARG A 5 4.24 -9.23 -7.31
N TYR A 6 4.47 -8.12 -8.03
CA TYR A 6 3.79 -6.82 -7.91
C TYR A 6 4.22 -5.91 -6.75
N GLU A 7 5.20 -6.32 -5.93
CA GLU A 7 5.75 -5.47 -4.86
C GLU A 7 6.91 -4.60 -5.36
N LEU A 8 7.13 -3.49 -4.65
CA LEU A 8 8.25 -2.59 -4.89
C LEU A 8 9.53 -3.15 -4.25
N ASP A 9 10.62 -3.09 -5.00
CA ASP A 9 11.96 -3.27 -4.44
C ASP A 9 12.35 -2.07 -3.54
N GLU A 10 13.48 -2.18 -2.83
CA GLU A 10 13.95 -1.11 -1.93
C GLU A 10 14.24 0.20 -2.67
N ALA A 11 14.82 0.14 -3.87
CA ALA A 11 15.21 1.33 -4.62
C ALA A 11 13.98 2.07 -5.16
N GLN A 12 12.95 1.33 -5.58
CA GLN A 12 11.66 1.87 -5.98
C GLN A 12 10.92 2.45 -4.77
N TRP A 13 10.91 1.72 -3.65
CA TRP A 13 10.27 2.19 -2.42
C TRP A 13 10.87 3.50 -1.92
N ALA A 14 12.21 3.60 -1.87
CA ALA A 14 12.91 4.81 -1.42
C ALA A 14 12.56 6.06 -2.23
N ARG A 15 12.17 5.91 -3.51
CA ARG A 15 11.72 7.04 -4.35
C ARG A 15 10.28 7.44 -4.08
N ILE A 16 9.43 6.48 -3.70
CA ILE A 16 7.98 6.69 -3.53
C ILE A 16 7.64 7.13 -2.11
N GLU A 17 8.28 6.53 -1.10
CA GLU A 17 8.04 6.81 0.32
C GLU A 17 7.94 8.30 0.68
N PRO A 18 8.87 9.19 0.27
CA PRO A 18 8.79 10.61 0.64
C PRO A 18 7.55 11.31 0.07
N LEU A 19 6.98 10.81 -1.02
CA LEU A 19 5.83 11.40 -1.71
C LEU A 19 4.48 11.00 -1.08
N LEU A 20 4.45 9.94 -0.27
CA LEU A 20 3.21 9.42 0.29
C LEU A 20 2.75 10.20 1.52
N PRO A 21 1.45 10.52 1.66
CA PRO A 21 0.92 11.09 2.89
C PRO A 21 0.75 10.03 3.99
N GLY A 22 0.74 10.49 5.24
CA GLY A 22 0.57 9.65 6.42
C GLY A 22 1.89 9.03 6.89
N LYS A 23 3.02 9.71 6.65
CA LYS A 23 4.31 9.45 7.31
C LYS A 23 4.24 9.88 8.77
N ALA A 24 5.20 9.45 9.60
CA ALA A 24 5.27 9.86 11.00
C ALA A 24 5.43 11.38 11.18
N SER A 25 6.01 12.06 10.18
CA SER A 25 6.15 13.51 10.13
C SER A 25 4.87 14.27 9.76
N ASP A 26 3.86 13.57 9.23
CA ASP A 26 2.68 14.23 8.68
C ASP A 26 1.62 14.44 9.78
N PRO A 27 0.98 15.61 9.84
CA PRO A 27 -0.09 15.86 10.80
C PRO A 27 -1.30 14.94 10.54
N GLY A 28 -1.87 14.37 11.61
CA GLY A 28 -3.04 13.49 11.55
C GLY A 28 -2.74 12.02 11.79
N ARG A 29 -3.56 11.11 11.24
CA ARG A 29 -3.43 9.67 11.46
C ARG A 29 -2.32 9.09 10.57
N THR A 30 -1.21 8.72 11.17
CA THR A 30 -0.14 7.94 10.51
C THR A 30 -0.66 6.56 10.14
N GLY A 31 -0.40 6.13 8.90
CA GLY A 31 -0.66 4.75 8.48
C GLY A 31 0.32 3.81 9.16
N SER A 32 -0.16 2.71 9.73
CA SER A 32 0.69 1.77 10.49
C SER A 32 1.84 1.18 9.67
N ASP A 33 1.61 0.94 8.38
CA ASP A 33 2.63 0.55 7.41
C ASP A 33 2.25 1.06 6.01
N ASN A 34 2.97 2.06 5.52
CA ASN A 34 2.71 2.67 4.22
C ASN A 34 3.17 1.80 3.06
N ARG A 35 4.26 1.04 3.25
CA ARG A 35 4.79 0.15 2.22
C ARG A 35 3.84 -0.99 1.98
N LEU A 36 3.35 -1.59 3.05
CA LEU A 36 2.38 -2.68 2.97
C LEU A 36 1.09 -2.24 2.26
N PHE A 37 0.61 -1.04 2.58
CA PHE A 37 -0.54 -0.45 1.91
C PHE A 37 -0.31 -0.27 0.41
N VAL A 38 0.80 0.36 0.01
CA VAL A 38 1.10 0.61 -1.41
C VAL A 38 1.30 -0.71 -2.17
N ASN A 39 2.00 -1.68 -1.59
CA ASN A 39 2.15 -3.00 -2.18
C ASN A 39 0.79 -3.71 -2.36
N GLY A 40 -0.13 -3.56 -1.40
CA GLY A 40 -1.50 -4.07 -1.54
C GLY A 40 -2.27 -3.40 -2.68
N VAL A 41 -2.19 -2.07 -2.81
CA VAL A 41 -2.79 -1.32 -3.92
C VAL A 41 -2.21 -1.78 -5.26
N LEU A 42 -0.88 -1.89 -5.38
CA LEU A 42 -0.22 -2.34 -6.60
C LEU A 42 -0.62 -3.77 -6.99
N TRP A 43 -0.78 -4.65 -6.00
CA TRP A 43 -1.26 -6.00 -6.25
C TRP A 43 -2.66 -5.99 -6.89
N VAL A 44 -3.61 -5.20 -6.37
CA VAL A 44 -4.96 -5.07 -6.94
C VAL A 44 -4.89 -4.48 -8.36
N LEU A 45 -4.19 -3.35 -8.52
CA LEU A 45 -4.13 -2.65 -9.81
C LEU A 45 -3.44 -3.47 -10.91
N ARG A 46 -2.42 -4.27 -10.57
CA ARG A 46 -1.69 -5.10 -11.55
C ARG A 46 -2.34 -6.45 -11.80
N SER A 47 -3.04 -7.02 -10.82
CA SER A 47 -3.74 -8.29 -10.98
C SER A 47 -5.13 -8.14 -11.61
N GLY A 48 -5.76 -6.97 -11.44
CA GLY A 48 -7.15 -6.73 -11.83
C GLY A 48 -8.18 -7.41 -10.92
N ALA A 49 -7.74 -8.04 -9.82
CA ALA A 49 -8.63 -8.72 -8.88
C ALA A 49 -9.54 -7.73 -8.13
N HIS A 50 -10.65 -8.22 -7.57
CA HIS A 50 -11.48 -7.40 -6.71
C HIS A 50 -10.76 -7.10 -5.39
N TRP A 51 -11.08 -5.96 -4.77
CA TRP A 51 -10.54 -5.61 -3.46
C TRP A 51 -10.79 -6.68 -2.40
N GLN A 52 -11.92 -7.38 -2.47
CA GLN A 52 -12.26 -8.46 -1.53
C GLN A 52 -11.27 -9.63 -1.57
N ASP A 53 -10.59 -9.82 -2.71
CA ASP A 53 -9.59 -10.87 -2.93
C ASP A 53 -8.18 -10.44 -2.52
N LEU A 54 -8.03 -9.24 -1.94
CA LEU A 54 -6.74 -8.75 -1.47
C LEU A 54 -6.16 -9.75 -0.45
N PRO A 55 -4.95 -10.28 -0.69
CA PRO A 55 -4.33 -11.21 0.23
C PRO A 55 -4.16 -10.62 1.62
N GLU A 56 -4.49 -11.39 2.67
CA GLU A 56 -4.45 -10.95 4.07
C GLU A 56 -3.09 -10.42 4.52
N ARG A 57 -2.00 -10.83 3.85
CA ARG A 57 -0.66 -10.30 4.07
C ARG A 57 -0.57 -8.78 3.90
N TYR A 58 -1.43 -8.16 3.10
CA TYR A 58 -1.50 -6.70 2.92
C TYR A 58 -2.45 -6.02 3.91
N GLY A 59 -3.03 -6.78 4.85
CA GLY A 59 -4.01 -6.33 5.82
C GLY A 59 -5.45 -6.49 5.35
N LYS A 60 -6.38 -5.94 6.14
CA LYS A 60 -7.82 -6.06 5.89
C LYS A 60 -8.22 -5.25 4.65
N TRP A 61 -8.81 -5.92 3.66
CA TRP A 61 -9.19 -5.28 2.39
C TRP A 61 -10.08 -4.05 2.56
N LYS A 62 -11.04 -4.06 3.50
CA LYS A 62 -11.93 -2.91 3.78
C LYS A 62 -11.15 -1.67 4.22
N THR A 63 -10.10 -1.86 5.00
CA THR A 63 -9.23 -0.79 5.48
C THR A 63 -8.36 -0.25 4.35
N ALA A 64 -7.76 -1.14 3.56
CA ALA A 64 -6.95 -0.76 2.39
C ALA A 64 -7.80 -0.01 1.36
N HIS A 65 -8.97 -0.54 1.00
CA HIS A 65 -9.89 0.10 0.06
C HIS A 65 -10.35 1.47 0.57
N LYS A 66 -10.78 1.58 1.84
CA LYS A 66 -11.18 2.88 2.42
C LYS A 66 -10.05 3.90 2.39
N ARG A 67 -8.81 3.49 2.67
CA ARG A 67 -7.64 4.37 2.58
C ARG A 67 -7.37 4.79 1.14
N PHE A 68 -7.44 3.85 0.19
CA PHE A 68 -7.29 4.12 -1.23
C PHE A 68 -8.35 5.11 -1.75
N SER A 69 -9.62 4.93 -1.41
CA SER A 69 -10.69 5.85 -1.82
C SER A 69 -10.56 7.27 -1.24
N ARG A 70 -9.83 7.44 -0.13
CA ARG A 70 -9.53 8.76 0.46
C ARG A 70 -8.23 9.37 -0.08
N TRP A 71 -7.45 8.58 -0.81
CA TRP A 71 -6.21 9.01 -1.42
C TRP A 71 -6.45 9.62 -2.83
N ALA A 72 -7.54 9.23 -3.50
CA ALA A 72 -8.05 9.91 -4.69
C ALA A 72 -8.49 11.34 -4.36
#